data_AF-A0A0K6GE48-F1
#
_entry.id   AF-A0A0K6GE48-F1
#
_cell.length_a   1.000
_cell.length_b   1.000
_cell.length_c   1.000
_cell.angle_alpha   90.00
_cell.angle_beta   90.00
_cell.angle_gamma   90.00
#
_symmetry.space_group_name_H-M   'P 1'
#
loop_
_entity.id
_entity.type
_entity.pdbx_description
1 polymer ?
#
loop_
_entity_poly.entity_id
_entity_poly.type
_entity_poly.pdbx_seq_one_letter_code
_entity_poly.pdbx_strand_id
1 'polypeptide(L)'
;MDPTLEHDLYGEKPWALSPFLSTMPYLQRIELDTSAPIPTSLPAPITMERSRPALAPALESESSPAARRKYFADESHRKAVTFTPQDLIQADFVHGHLQFPSLTIALPGGVQFDLMYYYDERPVHFVCKKRGTEETFFVVSFTVIKDGNDQNRVVDNNDLEPLDSSDID
;
A
#
# COMPACT_ATOMS: atom_id res chain seq x y z
N MET A 1 9.66 9.32 1.35
CA MET A 1 9.19 8.91 2.69
C MET A 1 7.99 9.77 3.09
N ASP A 2 6.93 9.12 3.57
CA ASP A 2 5.72 9.78 4.09
C ASP A 2 6.08 10.47 5.43
N PRO A 3 5.93 11.80 5.55
CA PRO A 3 6.26 12.51 6.78
C PRO A 3 5.30 12.19 7.93
N THR A 4 4.18 11.52 7.66
CA THR A 4 3.17 11.12 8.65
C THR A 4 3.28 9.66 9.09
N LEU A 5 4.38 8.98 8.72
CA LEU A 5 4.69 7.63 9.17
C LEU A 5 4.95 7.62 10.69
N GLU A 6 4.06 6.97 11.42
CA GLU A 6 4.26 6.60 12.83
C GLU A 6 4.87 5.20 12.87
N HIS A 7 5.77 4.92 13.82
CA HIS A 7 6.33 3.58 13.97
C HIS A 7 6.80 3.32 15.39
N ASP A 8 6.80 2.05 15.77
CA ASP A 8 7.58 1.52 16.88
C ASP A 8 8.42 0.37 16.32
N LEU A 9 9.70 0.63 16.05
CA LEU A 9 10.62 -0.39 15.50
C LEU A 9 11.36 -1.17 16.59
N TYR A 10 11.23 -0.77 17.86
CA TYR A 10 11.98 -1.35 18.98
C TYR A 10 11.10 -2.05 20.01
N GLY A 11 9.77 -1.99 19.86
CA GLY A 11 8.81 -2.75 20.66
C GLY A 11 8.83 -4.26 20.37
N GLU A 12 8.18 -5.03 21.24
CA GLU A 12 8.09 -6.51 21.11
C GLU A 12 7.39 -6.94 19.81
N LYS A 13 6.44 -6.14 19.32
CA LYS A 13 5.80 -6.28 18.00
C LYS A 13 6.06 -5.00 17.21
N PRO A 14 7.12 -4.95 16.37
CA PRO A 14 7.45 -3.75 15.64
C PRO A 14 6.40 -3.43 14.57
N TRP A 15 6.05 -2.15 14.41
CA TRP A 15 5.05 -1.71 13.44
C TRP A 15 5.40 -0.36 12.84
N ALA A 16 4.89 -0.11 11.63
CA ALA A 16 4.93 1.20 10.99
C ALA A 16 3.56 1.47 10.35
N LEU A 17 2.93 2.59 10.71
CA LEU A 17 1.61 2.99 10.28
C LEU A 17 1.70 4.30 9.52
N SER A 18 1.09 4.31 8.33
CA SER A 18 1.08 5.47 7.47
C SER A 18 -0.30 5.62 6.84
N PRO A 19 -0.89 6.83 6.84
CA PRO A 19 -2.23 7.05 6.29
C PRO A 19 -2.26 6.78 4.78
N PHE A 20 -3.20 5.95 4.33
CA PHE A 20 -3.31 5.47 2.95
C PHE A 20 -3.21 6.59 1.89
N LEU A 21 -3.95 7.70 2.08
CA LEU A 21 -3.96 8.86 1.20
C LEU A 21 -2.64 9.66 1.15
N SER A 22 -1.75 9.46 2.12
CA SER A 22 -0.42 10.10 2.20
C SER A 22 0.70 9.16 1.76
N THR A 23 0.48 7.85 1.87
CA THR A 23 1.52 6.84 1.69
C THR A 23 1.64 6.37 0.25
N MET A 24 0.51 6.18 -0.43
CA MET A 24 0.51 5.56 -1.75
C MET A 24 1.29 6.44 -2.75
N PRO A 25 2.26 5.87 -3.50
CA PRO A 25 3.04 6.57 -4.53
C PRO A 25 2.17 7.20 -5.61
N TYR A 26 1.23 6.42 -6.14
CA TYR A 26 0.18 6.86 -7.05
C TYR A 26 -1.18 6.42 -6.51
N LEU A 27 -2.17 7.30 -6.56
CA LEU A 27 -3.55 7.02 -6.14
C LEU A 27 -4.55 7.87 -6.92
N GLN A 28 -5.62 7.23 -7.38
CA GLN A 28 -6.77 7.91 -7.94
C GLN A 28 -8.08 7.28 -7.47
N ARG A 29 -9.09 8.12 -7.33
CA ARG A 29 -10.49 7.74 -7.11
C ARG A 29 -11.29 7.96 -8.38
N ILE A 30 -12.09 7.01 -8.79
CA ILE A 30 -13.08 7.16 -9.87
C ILE A 30 -14.44 6.82 -9.29
N GLU A 31 -15.32 7.81 -9.21
CA GLU A 31 -16.72 7.58 -8.87
C GLU A 31 -17.43 6.91 -10.05
N LEU A 32 -18.00 5.73 -9.79
CA LEU A 32 -18.74 4.94 -10.75
C LEU A 32 -20.21 5.37 -10.79
N ASP A 33 -20.82 5.29 -11.97
CA ASP A 33 -22.27 5.41 -12.10
C ASP A 33 -22.94 4.25 -11.34
N THR A 34 -23.98 4.53 -10.57
CA THR A 34 -24.73 3.53 -9.80
C THR A 34 -25.37 2.46 -10.70
N SER A 35 -25.63 2.80 -11.95
CA SER A 35 -26.18 1.88 -12.95
C SER A 35 -25.12 1.05 -13.69
N ALA A 36 -23.84 1.44 -13.59
CA ALA A 36 -22.75 0.74 -14.27
C ALA A 36 -22.27 -0.46 -13.44
N PRO A 37 -21.91 -1.58 -14.08
CA PRO A 37 -21.30 -2.71 -13.37
C PRO A 37 -19.92 -2.31 -12.83
N ILE A 38 -19.58 -2.83 -11.65
CA ILE A 38 -18.24 -2.66 -11.07
C ILE A 38 -17.21 -3.34 -12.00
N PRO A 39 -16.13 -2.64 -12.39
CA PRO A 39 -15.09 -3.25 -13.21
C PRO A 39 -14.47 -4.46 -12.51
N THR A 40 -14.45 -5.61 -13.18
CA THR A 40 -13.82 -6.84 -12.67
C THR A 40 -12.37 -7.01 -13.14
N SER A 41 -11.94 -6.23 -14.12
CA SER A 41 -10.57 -6.19 -14.61
C SER A 41 -9.81 -5.00 -14.03
N LEU A 42 -8.52 -5.18 -13.74
CA LEU A 42 -7.64 -4.09 -13.35
C LEU A 42 -7.64 -2.99 -14.42
N PRO A 43 -7.84 -1.71 -14.04
CA PRO A 43 -7.69 -0.59 -14.96
C PRO A 43 -6.26 -0.53 -15.50
N ALA A 44 -6.07 0.22 -16.59
CA ALA A 44 -4.73 0.53 -17.07
C ALA A 44 -3.85 1.13 -15.94
N PRO A 45 -2.52 0.90 -15.95
CA PRO A 45 -1.62 1.46 -14.95
C PRO A 45 -1.78 2.98 -14.80
N ILE A 46 -1.63 3.49 -13.58
CA ILE A 46 -1.73 4.93 -13.31
C ILE A 46 -0.52 5.62 -13.94
N THR A 47 -0.70 6.28 -15.08
CA THR A 47 0.34 7.12 -15.69
C THR A 47 0.29 8.56 -15.18
N MET A 48 -0.87 8.99 -14.68
CA MET A 48 -1.10 10.30 -14.08
C MET A 48 -2.23 10.18 -13.06
N GLU A 49 -2.04 10.72 -11.86
CA GLU A 49 -3.11 10.81 -10.88
C GLU A 49 -4.20 11.76 -11.34
N ARG A 50 -5.42 11.25 -11.50
CA ARG A 50 -6.58 12.10 -11.77
C ARG A 50 -7.83 11.52 -11.16
N SER A 51 -8.11 11.94 -9.93
CA SER A 51 -9.35 11.58 -9.25
C SER A 51 -10.55 12.29 -9.88
N ARG A 52 -11.67 11.59 -9.98
CA ARG A 52 -12.95 12.09 -10.51
C ARG A 52 -14.09 11.65 -9.58
N PRO A 53 -14.71 12.59 -8.82
CA PRO A 53 -14.28 13.98 -8.64
C PRO A 53 -12.93 14.06 -7.90
N ALA A 54 -12.35 15.26 -7.84
CA ALA A 54 -11.12 15.49 -7.09
C ALA A 54 -11.32 15.10 -5.61
N LEU A 55 -10.25 14.58 -4.97
CA LEU A 55 -10.30 14.17 -3.56
C LEU A 55 -10.53 15.35 -2.60
N ALA A 56 -10.19 16.56 -3.03
CA ALA A 56 -10.47 17.80 -2.33
C ALA A 56 -10.50 18.96 -3.35
N PRO A 57 -11.22 20.07 -3.07
CA PRO A 57 -11.22 21.25 -3.94
C PRO A 57 -9.81 21.79 -4.24
N ALA A 58 -8.91 21.71 -3.26
CA ALA A 58 -7.51 22.14 -3.41
C ALA A 58 -6.70 21.30 -4.42
N LEU A 59 -7.17 20.10 -4.79
CA LEU A 59 -6.50 19.18 -5.70
C LEU A 59 -7.12 19.17 -7.12
N GLU A 60 -8.09 20.04 -7.40
CA GLU A 60 -8.69 20.17 -8.73
C GLU A 60 -7.69 20.71 -9.76
N SER A 61 -6.91 21.73 -9.38
CA SER A 61 -5.91 22.36 -10.24
C SER A 61 -4.54 21.66 -10.20
N GLU A 62 -4.22 21.00 -9.08
CA GLU A 62 -2.96 20.29 -8.89
C GLU A 62 -3.21 18.89 -8.29
N SER A 63 -3.33 17.91 -9.16
CA SER A 63 -3.57 16.49 -8.81
C SER A 63 -2.29 15.66 -8.76
N SER A 64 -1.13 16.29 -8.59
CA SER A 64 0.13 15.55 -8.54
C SER A 64 0.23 14.68 -7.27
N PRO A 65 0.94 13.54 -7.30
CA PRO A 65 1.16 12.74 -6.11
C PRO A 65 1.81 13.54 -4.96
N ALA A 66 2.70 14.47 -5.29
CA ALA A 66 3.34 15.33 -4.30
C ALA A 66 2.33 16.28 -3.63
N ALA A 67 1.45 16.91 -4.42
CA ALA A 67 0.40 17.79 -3.91
C ALA A 67 -0.60 17.02 -3.03
N ARG A 68 -1.06 15.85 -3.49
CA ARG A 68 -1.95 14.97 -2.72
C ARG A 68 -1.34 14.58 -1.38
N ARG A 69 -0.10 14.06 -1.38
CA ARG A 69 0.58 13.66 -0.14
C ARG A 69 0.79 14.83 0.81
N LYS A 70 1.14 16.00 0.28
CA LYS A 70 1.28 17.23 1.09
C LYS A 70 -0.05 17.65 1.71
N TYR A 71 -1.14 17.58 0.94
CA TYR A 71 -2.48 17.94 1.41
C TYR A 71 -2.96 17.00 2.52
N PHE A 72 -2.82 15.68 2.33
CA PHE A 72 -3.27 14.66 3.29
C PHE A 72 -2.28 14.38 4.44
N ALA A 73 -1.16 15.10 4.49
CA ALA A 73 -0.31 15.11 5.68
C ALA A 73 -1.07 15.65 6.91
N ASP A 74 -2.04 16.55 6.70
CA ASP A 74 -2.93 17.05 7.76
C ASP A 74 -4.07 16.07 8.05
N GLU A 75 -4.24 15.71 9.32
CA GLU A 75 -5.29 14.80 9.76
C GLU A 75 -6.71 15.35 9.51
N SER A 76 -6.90 16.66 9.61
CA SER A 76 -8.21 17.29 9.38
C SER A 76 -8.69 17.12 7.94
N HIS A 77 -7.77 17.25 6.97
CA HIS A 77 -8.07 16.99 5.56
C HIS A 77 -8.42 15.52 5.30
N ARG A 78 -7.75 14.59 5.98
CA ARG A 78 -8.07 13.14 5.89
C ARG A 78 -9.47 12.85 6.39
N LYS A 79 -9.88 13.45 7.51
CA LYS A 79 -11.22 13.28 8.09
C LYS A 79 -12.33 13.91 7.24
N ALA A 80 -12.00 14.87 6.38
CA ALA A 80 -12.96 15.51 5.49
C ALA A 80 -13.29 14.67 4.24
N VAL A 81 -12.46 13.68 3.89
CA VAL A 81 -12.72 12.79 2.74
C VAL A 81 -13.59 11.63 3.17
N THR A 82 -14.63 11.35 2.40
CA THR A 82 -15.51 10.20 2.58
C THR A 82 -15.48 9.36 1.30
N PHE A 83 -15.26 8.06 1.46
CA PHE A 83 -15.40 7.10 0.38
C PHE A 83 -16.76 6.41 0.45
N THR A 84 -17.37 6.16 -0.71
CA THR A 84 -18.65 5.47 -0.86
C THR A 84 -18.45 4.12 -1.57
N PRO A 85 -19.44 3.23 -1.54
CA PRO A 85 -19.40 2.00 -2.35
C PRO A 85 -19.29 2.23 -3.87
N GLN A 86 -19.50 3.46 -4.34
CA GLN A 86 -19.37 3.84 -5.75
C GLN A 86 -17.95 4.29 -6.10
N ASP A 87 -17.04 4.36 -5.13
CA ASP A 87 -15.68 4.81 -5.36
C ASP A 87 -14.76 3.65 -5.74
N LEU A 88 -14.36 3.60 -7.00
CA LEU A 88 -13.25 2.77 -7.44
C LEU A 88 -11.94 3.45 -7.05
N ILE A 89 -11.22 2.84 -6.10
CA ILE A 89 -9.89 3.28 -5.69
C ILE A 89 -8.83 2.46 -6.40
N GLN A 90 -7.97 3.14 -7.15
CA GLN A 90 -6.78 2.55 -7.74
C GLN A 90 -5.55 3.18 -7.09
N ALA A 91 -4.63 2.36 -6.61
CA ALA A 91 -3.37 2.80 -6.02
C ALA A 91 -2.23 1.88 -6.45
N ASP A 92 -1.05 2.45 -6.64
CA ASP A 92 0.14 1.68 -7.01
C ASP A 92 0.96 1.36 -5.77
N PHE A 93 1.32 0.10 -5.62
CA PHE A 93 2.24 -0.36 -4.59
C PHE A 93 3.69 -0.39 -5.13
N VAL A 94 4.21 0.78 -5.51
CA VAL A 94 5.57 0.94 -6.07
C VAL A 94 6.43 1.81 -5.16
N HIS A 95 6.92 1.21 -4.08
CA HIS A 95 7.84 1.88 -3.17
C HIS A 95 9.27 1.63 -3.65
N GLY A 96 9.85 2.58 -4.38
CA GLY A 96 11.25 2.54 -4.88
C GLY A 96 12.33 2.50 -3.80
N HIS A 97 11.96 2.16 -2.56
CA HIS A 97 12.83 1.96 -1.42
C HIS A 97 13.28 0.50 -1.29
N LEU A 98 12.56 -0.46 -1.87
CA LEU A 98 12.93 -1.88 -1.81
C LEU A 98 13.72 -2.26 -3.06
N GLN A 99 14.97 -2.69 -2.88
CA GLN A 99 15.83 -3.16 -3.98
C GLN A 99 15.89 -4.68 -3.99
N PHE A 100 15.58 -5.27 -5.13
CA PHE A 100 15.73 -6.71 -5.40
C PHE A 100 16.96 -6.93 -6.30
N PRO A 101 17.64 -8.10 -6.21
CA PRO A 101 17.29 -9.31 -5.45
C PRO A 101 17.73 -9.30 -3.97
N SER A 102 18.53 -8.33 -3.53
CA SER A 102 19.14 -8.28 -2.19
C SER A 102 18.20 -7.86 -1.06
N LEU A 103 16.90 -7.67 -1.34
CA LEU A 103 15.88 -7.17 -0.40
C LEU A 103 16.38 -6.00 0.47
N THR A 104 17.01 -5.00 -0.15
CA THR A 104 17.63 -3.89 0.59
C THR A 104 16.66 -2.71 0.66
N ILE A 105 16.39 -2.19 1.87
CA ILE A 105 15.70 -0.90 2.03
C ILE A 105 16.71 0.23 1.84
N ALA A 106 16.50 1.07 0.83
CA ALA A 106 17.22 2.33 0.62
C ALA A 106 16.41 3.50 1.19
N LEU A 107 16.90 4.06 2.30
CA LEU A 107 16.34 5.27 2.90
C LEU A 107 16.97 6.55 2.31
N PRO A 108 16.25 7.69 2.33
CA PRO A 108 16.86 8.99 2.01
C PRO A 108 18.10 9.25 2.88
N GLY A 109 19.16 9.81 2.28
CA GLY A 109 20.43 10.07 2.97
C GLY A 109 21.52 9.00 2.78
N GLY A 110 21.30 8.04 1.86
CA GLY A 110 22.31 7.04 1.49
C GLY A 110 22.41 5.85 2.44
N VAL A 111 21.48 5.71 3.39
CA VAL A 111 21.43 4.59 4.32
C VAL A 111 20.74 3.41 3.65
N GLN A 112 21.39 2.26 3.66
CA GLN A 112 20.87 1.00 3.13
C GLN A 112 20.81 -0.04 4.26
N PHE A 113 19.66 -0.72 4.37
CA PHE A 113 19.44 -1.81 5.31
C PHE A 113 19.19 -3.09 4.53
N ASP A 114 20.05 -4.09 4.71
CA ASP A 114 19.79 -5.44 4.20
C ASP A 114 18.71 -6.09 5.07
N LEU A 115 17.50 -6.22 4.54
CA LEU A 115 16.41 -6.87 5.27
C LEU A 115 16.68 -8.37 5.45
N MET A 116 17.54 -8.97 4.62
CA MET A 116 17.81 -10.41 4.66
C MET A 116 18.56 -10.84 5.91
N TYR A 117 19.33 -9.94 6.52
CA TYR A 117 19.95 -10.20 7.81
C TYR A 117 18.92 -10.36 8.95
N TYR A 118 17.78 -9.67 8.85
CA TYR A 118 16.70 -9.72 9.83
C TYR A 118 15.53 -10.62 9.39
N TYR A 119 15.63 -11.21 8.19
CA TYR A 119 14.55 -11.98 7.60
C TYR A 119 14.50 -13.37 8.23
N ASP A 120 13.45 -13.60 9.02
CA ASP A 120 13.19 -14.83 9.75
C ASP A 120 12.30 -15.82 8.98
N GLU A 121 12.25 -15.69 7.65
CA GLU A 121 11.45 -16.51 6.74
C GLU A 121 9.94 -16.28 6.82
N ARG A 122 9.50 -15.28 7.59
CA ARG A 122 8.09 -14.85 7.61
C ARG A 122 7.77 -13.92 6.44
N PRO A 123 6.54 -13.97 5.89
CA PRO A 123 6.12 -13.00 4.90
C PRO A 123 6.11 -11.58 5.47
N VAL A 124 6.48 -10.61 4.63
CA VAL A 124 6.32 -9.19 4.93
C VAL A 124 4.93 -8.75 4.48
N HIS A 125 4.12 -8.26 5.42
CA HIS A 125 2.77 -7.82 5.14
C HIS A 125 2.65 -6.29 5.12
N PHE A 126 2.01 -5.77 4.08
CA PHE A 126 1.47 -4.42 4.05
C PHE A 126 -0.04 -4.51 4.15
N VAL A 127 -0.55 -4.19 5.33
CA VAL A 127 -1.98 -4.29 5.66
C VAL A 127 -2.60 -2.90 5.59
N CYS A 128 -3.60 -2.74 4.73
CA CYS A 128 -4.48 -1.58 4.76
C CYS A 128 -5.70 -1.93 5.61
N LYS A 129 -5.82 -1.30 6.78
CA LYS A 129 -6.95 -1.51 7.70
C LYS A 129 -7.47 -0.20 8.28
N LYS A 130 -8.71 -0.24 8.78
CA LYS A 130 -9.33 0.90 9.47
C LYS A 130 -8.75 1.05 10.87
N ARG A 131 -8.28 2.25 11.18
CA ARG A 131 -7.61 2.57 12.46
C ARG A 131 -8.52 2.27 13.65
N GLY A 132 -7.97 1.57 14.65
CA GLY A 132 -8.67 1.22 15.89
C GLY A 132 -9.69 0.08 15.76
N THR A 133 -9.68 -0.63 14.62
CA THR A 133 -10.52 -1.80 14.35
C THR A 133 -9.71 -2.88 13.64
N GLU A 134 -10.22 -4.10 13.59
CA GLU A 134 -9.65 -5.19 12.78
C GLU A 134 -10.23 -5.28 11.35
N GLU A 135 -10.98 -4.25 10.92
CA GLU A 135 -11.55 -4.18 9.58
C GLU A 135 -10.44 -3.94 8.54
N THR A 136 -10.11 -4.99 7.78
CA THR A 136 -9.05 -5.00 6.77
C THR A 136 -9.63 -4.77 5.37
N PHE A 137 -9.02 -3.87 4.61
CA PHE A 137 -9.39 -3.57 3.22
C PHE A 137 -8.62 -4.43 2.22
N PHE A 138 -7.30 -4.51 2.39
CA PHE A 138 -6.44 -5.37 1.58
C PHE A 138 -5.12 -5.67 2.29
N VAL A 139 -4.46 -6.75 1.86
CA VAL A 139 -3.14 -7.17 2.32
C VAL A 139 -2.26 -7.44 1.10
N VAL A 140 -1.07 -6.84 1.09
CA VAL A 140 -0.02 -7.19 0.12
C VAL A 140 1.07 -7.94 0.88
N SER A 141 1.30 -9.19 0.50
CA SER A 141 2.25 -10.08 1.17
C SER A 141 3.43 -10.39 0.25
N PHE A 142 4.64 -10.22 0.74
CA PHE A 142 5.87 -10.63 0.06
C PHE A 142 6.51 -11.78 0.83
N THR A 143 6.66 -12.92 0.17
CA THR A 143 7.46 -14.04 0.68
C THR A 143 8.78 -14.07 -0.07
N VAL A 144 9.89 -14.06 0.66
CA VAL A 144 11.20 -14.18 0.03
C VAL A 144 11.57 -15.64 -0.05
N ILE A 145 11.73 -16.12 -1.28
CA ILE A 145 12.15 -17.49 -1.55
C ILE A 145 13.69 -17.47 -1.60
N LYS A 146 14.34 -18.13 -0.64
CA LYS A 146 15.80 -18.37 -0.72
C LYS A 146 16.04 -19.44 -1.78
N ASP A 147 16.81 -19.12 -2.82
CA ASP A 147 17.24 -20.13 -3.79
C ASP A 147 18.16 -21.14 -3.10
N GLY A 148 17.56 -22.27 -2.70
CA GLY A 148 18.22 -23.43 -2.12
C GLY A 148 17.72 -24.69 -2.81
N ASN A 149 18.27 -24.99 -3.99
CA ASN A 149 18.30 -26.31 -4.63
C ASN A 149 16.97 -27.10 -4.88
N ASP A 150 15.78 -26.54 -4.68
CA ASP A 150 14.52 -27.23 -5.00
C ASP A 150 13.98 -26.84 -6.39
N GLN A 151 14.60 -27.41 -7.43
CA GLN A 151 14.19 -27.27 -8.84
C GLN A 151 12.80 -27.89 -9.18
N ASN A 152 11.88 -28.11 -8.24
CA ASN A 152 10.64 -28.83 -8.58
C ASN A 152 9.33 -28.43 -7.88
N ARG A 153 9.20 -27.20 -7.37
CA ARG A 153 7.87 -26.68 -7.03
C ARG A 153 7.55 -25.48 -7.92
N VAL A 154 6.96 -25.79 -9.07
CA VAL A 154 6.04 -24.86 -9.72
C VAL A 154 4.92 -24.65 -8.71
N VAL A 155 4.93 -23.53 -8.00
CA VAL A 155 3.80 -23.14 -7.16
C VAL A 155 2.71 -22.73 -8.14
N ASP A 156 1.74 -23.61 -8.33
CA ASP A 156 0.55 -23.30 -9.11
C ASP A 156 -0.20 -22.19 -8.36
N ASN A 157 -0.60 -21.12 -9.06
CA ASN A 157 -1.25 -19.94 -8.44
C ASN A 157 -2.59 -20.29 -7.74
N ASN A 158 -3.05 -21.54 -7.85
CA ASN A 158 -4.25 -22.06 -7.22
C ASN A 158 -4.04 -22.60 -5.80
N ASP A 159 -2.79 -22.77 -5.32
CA ASP A 159 -2.50 -23.31 -3.98
C ASP A 159 -2.32 -22.21 -2.91
N LEU A 160 -2.53 -20.93 -3.27
CA LEU A 160 -2.61 -19.85 -2.29
C LEU A 160 -3.99 -19.87 -1.64
N GLU A 161 -4.14 -20.66 -0.57
CA GLU A 161 -5.31 -20.50 0.30
C GLU A 161 -5.33 -19.05 0.83
N PRO A 162 -6.49 -18.37 0.83
CA PRO A 162 -6.63 -17.07 1.46
C PRO A 162 -6.12 -17.17 2.89
N LEU A 163 -5.10 -16.37 3.22
CA LEU A 163 -4.59 -16.27 4.59
C LEU A 163 -5.76 -15.95 5.52
N ASP A 164 -5.92 -16.77 6.56
CA ASP A 164 -6.87 -16.47 7.61
C ASP A 164 -6.46 -15.14 8.25
N SER A 165 -7.42 -14.23 8.37
CA SER A 165 -7.24 -12.95 9.04
C SER A 165 -6.72 -13.09 10.48
N SER A 166 -6.88 -14.26 11.11
CA SER A 166 -6.32 -14.56 12.43
C SER A 166 -4.80 -14.70 12.46
N ASP A 167 -4.16 -14.94 11.31
CA ASP A 167 -2.70 -15.10 11.22
C ASP A 167 -1.98 -13.76 10.98
N ILE A 168 -2.74 -12.67 10.89
CA ILE A 168 -2.26 -11.30 10.69
C ILE A 168 -2.33 -10.57 12.04
N ASP A 169 -1.36 -10.86 12.90
CA ASP A 169 -1.34 -10.46 14.32
C ASP A 169 -0.12 -9.60 14.71
#